data_AF-A0A2E7JUI7-F1
#
_entry.id   AF-A0A2E7JUI7-F1
#
_cell.length_a   1.000
_cell.length_b   1.000
_cell.length_c   1.000
_cell.angle_alpha   90.00
_cell.angle_beta   90.00
_cell.angle_gamma   90.00
#
_symmetry.space_group_name_H-M   'P 1'
#
loop_
_entity.id
_entity.type
_entity.pdbx_description
1 polymer ?
#
loop_
_entity_poly.entity_id
_entity_poly.type
_entity_poly.pdbx_seq_one_letter_code
_entity_poly.pdbx_strand_id
1 'polypeptide(L)' 'MGDASWQFQLTRGDYLRVLDRAAEWSIVGGTVYDAIIARAAEKVKSDQRLTFNVRHFRRVWPESGDIIQEP' A
#
# COMPACT_ATOMS: atom_id res chain seq x y z
N MET A 1 -18.13 24.15 12.72
CA MET A 1 -17.66 22.81 12.29
C MET A 1 -16.54 23.05 11.29
N GLY A 2 -15.30 22.88 11.73
CA GLY A 2 -14.12 23.12 10.89
C GLY A 2 -14.04 22.07 9.79
N ASP A 3 -13.61 22.52 8.61
CA ASP A 3 -13.15 21.71 7.49
C ASP A 3 -12.25 20.57 7.99
N ALA A 4 -12.82 19.37 8.10
CA ALA A 4 -12.05 18.15 8.25
C ALA A 4 -11.53 17.76 6.87
N SER A 5 -10.47 18.43 6.43
CA SER A 5 -9.74 18.06 5.23
C SER A 5 -8.96 16.79 5.55
N TRP A 6 -9.58 15.65 5.25
CA TRP A 6 -8.98 14.32 5.32
C TRP A 6 -7.89 14.17 4.24
N GLN A 7 -6.80 14.93 4.34
CA GLN A 7 -5.65 14.83 3.45
C GLN A 7 -4.76 13.67 3.87
N PHE A 8 -5.00 12.51 3.27
CA PHE A 8 -4.14 11.33 3.42
C PHE A 8 -3.22 11.18 2.22
N GLN A 9 -2.39 12.19 1.97
CA GLN A 9 -1.40 12.12 0.89
C GLN A 9 -0.16 11.34 1.32
N LEU A 10 0.40 10.55 0.40
CA LEU A 10 1.73 9.99 0.59
C LEU A 10 2.77 11.11 0.52
N THR A 11 3.71 11.08 1.46
CA THR A 11 4.84 12.01 1.47
C THR A 11 5.96 11.50 0.58
N ARG A 12 6.93 12.35 0.23
CA ARG A 12 8.19 11.91 -0.41
C ARG A 12 8.83 10.72 0.32
N GLY A 13 8.85 10.75 1.65
CA GLY A 13 9.42 9.65 2.44
C GLY A 13 8.63 8.34 2.34
N ASP A 14 7.32 8.40 2.13
CA ASP A 14 6.51 7.20 1.88
C ASP A 14 6.89 6.57 0.53
N TYR A 15 7.06 7.38 -0.53
CA TYR A 15 7.50 6.88 -1.83
C TYR A 15 8.91 6.27 -1.77
N LEU A 16 9.86 6.95 -1.12
CA LEU A 16 11.22 6.42 -1.00
C LEU A 16 11.25 5.07 -0.29
N ARG A 17 10.55 4.94 0.84
CA ARG A 17 10.44 3.65 1.54
C ARG A 17 9.88 2.54 0.66
N VAL A 18 8.87 2.85 -0.15
CA VAL A 18 8.29 1.88 -1.09
C VAL A 18 9.31 1.45 -2.14
N LEU A 19 10.06 2.40 -2.71
CA LEU A 19 11.09 2.12 -3.71
C LEU A 19 12.27 1.33 -3.14
N ASP A 20 12.73 1.68 -1.94
CA ASP A 20 13.81 0.98 -1.25
C ASP A 20 13.42 -0.48 -1.00
N ARG A 21 12.24 -0.74 -0.42
CA ARG A 21 11.74 -2.10 -0.19
C ARG A 21 11.49 -2.85 -1.51
N ALA A 22 10.99 -2.17 -2.53
CA ALA A 22 10.79 -2.78 -3.84
C ALA A 22 12.11 -3.24 -4.46
N ALA A 23 13.17 -2.43 -4.34
CA ALA A 23 14.51 -2.79 -4.79
C ALA A 23 15.06 -3.99 -3.99
N GLU A 24 14.97 -3.96 -2.66
CA GLU A 24 15.41 -5.06 -1.78
C GLU A 24 14.74 -6.39 -2.13
N TRP A 25 13.45 -6.36 -2.50
CA TRP A 25 12.64 -7.55 -2.74
C TRP A 25 12.49 -7.91 -4.22
N SER A 26 13.26 -7.25 -5.10
CA SER A 26 13.19 -7.44 -6.55
C SER A 26 11.75 -7.33 -7.09
N ILE A 27 10.99 -6.39 -6.54
CA ILE A 27 9.67 -6.00 -7.03
C ILE A 27 9.86 -5.00 -8.16
N VAL A 28 9.38 -5.36 -9.34
CA VAL A 28 9.57 -4.58 -10.57
C VAL A 28 8.26 -4.42 -11.34
N GLY A 29 8.24 -3.44 -12.24
CA GLY A 29 7.10 -3.17 -13.13
C GLY A 29 5.84 -2.75 -12.37
N GLY A 30 4.68 -3.21 -12.84
CA GLY A 30 3.37 -2.82 -12.30
C GLY A 30 3.19 -3.07 -10.80
N THR A 31 3.86 -4.09 -10.25
CA THR A 31 3.79 -4.46 -8.83
C THR A 31 4.29 -3.34 -7.91
N VAL A 32 5.11 -2.41 -8.39
CA VAL A 32 5.53 -1.22 -7.62
C VAL A 32 4.33 -0.33 -7.29
N TYR A 33 3.34 -0.22 -8.18
CA TYR A 33 2.12 0.54 -7.88
C TYR A 33 1.26 -0.14 -6.82
N ASP A 34 1.18 -1.48 -6.81
CA ASP A 34 0.52 -2.22 -5.74
C ASP A 34 1.20 -1.93 -4.39
N ALA A 35 2.53 -1.81 -4.34
CA ALA A 35 3.27 -1.45 -3.13
C ALA A 35 2.97 -0.01 -2.66
N ILE A 36 2.84 0.94 -3.59
CA ILE A 36 2.44 2.33 -3.27
C ILE A 36 1.03 2.34 -2.67
N ILE A 37 0.09 1.59 -3.25
CA ILE A 37 -1.28 1.51 -2.75
C ILE A 37 -1.33 0.83 -1.38
N ALA A 38 -0.57 -0.25 -1.18
CA ALA A 38 -0.43 -0.91 0.11
C ALA A 38 0.09 0.05 1.18
N ARG A 39 1.10 0.88 0.85
CA ARG A 39 1.62 1.90 1.77
C ARG A 39 0.57 2.95 2.15
N ALA A 40 -0.29 3.34 1.21
CA ALA A 40 -1.39 4.26 1.51
C ALA A 40 -2.40 3.63 2.48
N ALA A 41 -2.81 2.38 2.22
CA ALA A 41 -3.71 1.61 3.08
C ALA A 41 -3.15 1.42 4.49
N GLU A 42 -1.88 1.05 4.61
CA GLU A 42 -1.16 0.94 5.88
C GLU A 42 -1.13 2.29 6.63
N LYS A 43 -0.80 3.39 5.95
CA LYS A 43 -0.69 4.73 6.55
C LYS A 43 -2.00 5.20 7.16
N VAL A 44 -3.13 4.91 6.50
CA VAL A 44 -4.46 5.28 6.99
C VAL A 44 -5.06 4.24 7.92
N LYS A 45 -4.35 3.12 8.17
CA LYS A 45 -4.84 1.98 8.96
C LYS A 45 -6.18 1.47 8.48
N SER A 46 -6.33 1.27 7.17
CA SER A 46 -7.57 0.78 6.58
C SER A 46 -7.96 -0.58 7.18
N ASP A 47 -9.23 -0.77 7.52
CA ASP A 47 -9.73 -2.03 8.08
C ASP A 47 -9.69 -3.18 7.07
N GLN A 48 -9.94 -2.88 5.80
CA GLN A 48 -9.94 -3.86 4.71
C GLN A 48 -9.43 -3.25 3.41
N ARG A 49 -8.81 -4.09 2.58
CA ARG A 49 -8.34 -3.75 1.23
C ARG A 49 -8.89 -4.75 0.22
N LEU A 50 -9.88 -4.30 -0.54
CA LEU A 50 -10.45 -5.05 -1.65
C LEU A 50 -9.59 -4.91 -2.91
N THR A 51 -9.24 -6.03 -3.54
CA THR A 51 -8.42 -6.06 -4.76
C THR A 51 -8.63 -7.35 -5.56
N PHE A 52 -8.58 -7.26 -6.89
CA PHE A 52 -8.50 -8.44 -7.76
C PHE A 52 -7.06 -8.98 -7.91
N ASN A 53 -6.06 -8.27 -7.36
CA ASN A 53 -4.64 -8.62 -7.46
C ASN A 53 -4.07 -9.11 -6.12
N VAL A 54 -4.80 -9.97 -5.40
CA VAL A 54 -4.43 -10.41 -4.04
C VAL A 54 -3.00 -10.93 -3.95
N ARG A 55 -2.56 -11.72 -4.94
CA ARG A 55 -1.21 -12.27 -4.98
C ARG A 55 -0.13 -11.18 -5.00
N HIS A 56 -0.32 -10.11 -5.77
CA HIS A 56 0.66 -9.02 -5.83
C HIS A 56 0.66 -8.21 -4.55
N PHE A 57 -0.52 -7.93 -4.00
CA PHE A 57 -0.69 -7.23 -2.73
C PHE A 57 -0.05 -7.98 -1.55
N ARG A 58 -0.23 -9.30 -1.46
CA ARG A 58 0.45 -10.14 -0.45
C ARG A 58 1.97 -10.18 -0.60
N ARG A 59 2.48 -10.03 -1.83
CA ARG A 59 3.94 -9.98 -2.06
C ARG A 59 4.56 -8.68 -1.54
N VAL A 60 3.86 -7.56 -1.66
CA VAL A 60 4.37 -6.23 -1.26
C VAL A 60 4.02 -5.86 0.18
N TRP A 61 3.03 -6.54 0.77
CA TRP A 61 2.60 -6.36 2.15
C TRP A 61 2.30 -7.73 2.81
N PRO A 62 3.31 -8.58 3.00
CA PRO A 62 3.10 -9.93 3.54
C PRO A 62 2.61 -9.93 5.00
N GLU A 63 2.85 -8.85 5.73
CA GLU A 63 2.38 -8.67 7.12
C GLU A 63 0.92 -8.19 7.21
N SER A 64 0.22 -8.05 6.08
CA SER A 64 -1.16 -7.56 6.05
C SER A 64 -2.18 -8.47 6.72
N GLY A 65 -1.84 -9.75 6.93
CA GLY A 65 -2.80 -10.75 7.39
C GLY A 65 -4.07 -10.77 6.53
N ASP A 66 -5.23 -10.77 7.19
CA ASP A 66 -6.56 -10.88 6.59
C ASP A 66 -7.13 -9.54 6.06
N ILE A 67 -6.33 -8.46 6.07
CA ILE A 67 -6.75 -7.14 5.55
C ILE A 67 -7.02 -7.21 4.03
N ILE A 68 -6.29 -8.05 3.29
CA ILE A 68 -6.38 -8.13 1.82
C ILE A 68 -7.41 -9.18 1.40
N GLN A 69 -8.48 -8.74 0.73
CA GLN A 69 -9.60 -9.59 0.31
C GLN A 69 -9.97 -9.35 -1.16
N GLU A 70 -10.59 -10.36 -1.78
CA GLU A 70 -11.27 -10.19 -3.07
C GLU A 70 -12.66 -9.57 -2.81
N PRO A 71 -13.19 -8.74 -3.73
CA PRO A 71 -14.53 -8.16 -3.62
C PRO A 71 -15.66 -9.19 -3.60
#